data_AF-A0A401TA80-F1
#
_entry.id   AF-A0A401TA80-F1
#
_cell.length_a   1.000
_cell.length_b   1.000
_cell.length_c   1.000
_cell.angle_alpha   90.00
_cell.angle_beta   90.00
_cell.angle_gamma   90.00
#
_symmetry.space_group_name_H-M   'P 1'
#
loop_
_entity.id
_entity.type
_entity.pdbx_description
1 polymer ?
#
loop_
_entity_poly.entity_id
_entity_poly.type
_entity_poly.pdbx_seq_one_letter_code
_entity_poly.pdbx_strand_id
1 'polypeptide(L)'
;MLSFCAQNPGIFLNEYNRVPFEALIYLTGECNYGGRVTDDYDRRLLISLLENFYCQSVISDDCYKFSASGIYFVPRRNSYESYLEYIKQLPLNADPEAFGLHENANITKEQKETQRLFDGILSTLPRE
;
A
#
# COMPACT_ATOMS: atom_id res chain seq x y z
N MET A 1 4.96 -10.22 13.66
CA MET A 1 4.76 -10.87 12.34
C MET A 1 5.23 -9.99 11.18
N LEU A 2 4.97 -8.67 11.17
CA LEU A 2 5.83 -7.71 10.43
C LEU A 2 7.31 -7.90 10.79
N SER A 3 7.62 -8.18 12.06
CA SER A 3 8.96 -8.61 12.48
C SER A 3 9.45 -9.92 11.86
N PHE A 4 8.58 -10.88 11.46
CA PHE A 4 9.05 -12.15 10.90
C PHE A 4 9.52 -11.98 9.45
N CYS A 5 8.77 -11.19 8.66
CA CYS A 5 9.21 -10.76 7.32
C CYS A 5 10.42 -9.80 7.37
N ALA A 6 10.53 -8.97 8.42
CA ALA A 6 11.67 -8.06 8.62
C ALA A 6 12.91 -8.75 9.23
N GLN A 7 12.75 -9.82 10.03
CA GLN A 7 13.85 -10.53 10.70
C GLN A 7 14.49 -11.61 9.82
N ASN A 8 13.79 -12.13 8.81
CA ASN A 8 14.33 -13.18 7.93
C ASN A 8 14.36 -12.87 6.42
N PRO A 9 14.57 -11.63 5.93
CA PRO A 9 14.85 -11.43 4.51
C PRO A 9 16.20 -12.06 4.13
N GLY A 10 17.16 -12.11 5.07
CA GLY A 10 18.50 -12.65 4.84
C GLY A 10 18.57 -14.17 4.64
N ILE A 11 17.63 -14.96 5.18
CA ILE A 11 17.64 -16.42 4.98
C ILE A 11 17.10 -16.76 3.57
N PHE A 12 16.04 -16.08 3.14
CA PHE A 12 15.44 -16.33 1.82
C PHE A 12 16.12 -15.59 0.65
N LEU A 13 16.76 -14.45 0.87
CA LEU A 13 17.41 -13.70 -0.22
C LEU A 13 18.87 -14.11 -0.45
N ASN A 14 19.55 -14.69 0.55
CA ASN A 14 20.95 -15.13 0.39
C ASN A 14 21.09 -16.57 -0.14
N GLU A 15 20.03 -17.38 -0.08
CA GLU A 15 20.06 -18.77 -0.58
C GLU A 15 19.76 -18.89 -2.08
N TYR A 16 19.13 -17.87 -2.68
CA TYR A 16 18.70 -17.90 -4.08
C TYR A 16 19.46 -16.88 -4.92
N ASN A 17 19.96 -17.31 -6.09
CA ASN A 17 20.63 -16.42 -7.07
C ASN A 17 19.69 -15.36 -7.66
N ARG A 18 18.37 -15.49 -7.45
CA ARG A 18 17.33 -14.57 -7.93
C ARG A 18 16.30 -14.37 -6.82
N VAL A 19 15.72 -13.17 -6.77
CA VAL A 19 14.68 -12.85 -5.79
C VAL A 19 13.40 -13.67 -6.10
N PRO A 20 12.89 -14.47 -5.15
CA PRO A 20 11.72 -15.32 -5.39
C PRO A 20 10.42 -14.55 -5.18
N PHE A 21 10.05 -13.69 -6.14
CA PHE A 21 8.87 -12.82 -6.04
C PHE A 21 7.55 -13.57 -5.83
N GLU A 22 7.35 -14.71 -6.50
CA GLU A 22 6.16 -15.55 -6.33
C GLU A 22 6.02 -16.04 -4.88
N ALA A 23 7.13 -16.43 -4.25
CA ALA A 23 7.14 -16.83 -2.84
C ALA A 23 6.82 -15.65 -1.91
N LEU A 24 7.32 -14.46 -2.21
CA LEU A 24 7.00 -13.24 -1.45
C LEU A 24 5.52 -12.86 -1.56
N ILE A 25 4.95 -12.93 -2.76
CA ILE A 25 3.52 -12.68 -3.00
C ILE A 25 2.68 -13.72 -2.25
N TYR A 26 3.01 -15.00 -2.33
CA TYR A 26 2.28 -16.06 -1.61
C TYR A 26 2.35 -15.89 -0.09
N LEU A 27 3.55 -15.67 0.45
CA LEU A 27 3.73 -15.47 1.89
C LEU A 27 2.97 -14.25 2.40
N THR A 28 3.04 -13.13 1.68
CA THR A 28 2.34 -11.91 2.09
C THR A 28 0.84 -12.04 1.86
N GLY A 29 0.41 -12.41 0.66
CA GLY A 29 -0.99 -12.54 0.27
C GLY A 29 -1.73 -13.61 1.08
N GLU A 30 -1.31 -14.87 0.98
CA GLU A 30 -2.04 -16.00 1.58
C GLU A 30 -1.71 -16.18 3.06
N CYS A 31 -0.43 -16.19 3.43
CA CYS A 31 -0.05 -16.53 4.80
C CYS A 31 -0.23 -15.38 5.79
N ASN A 32 0.04 -14.12 5.40
CA ASN A 32 -0.10 -12.98 6.32
C ASN A 32 -1.52 -12.36 6.29
N TYR A 33 -2.07 -12.14 5.09
CA TYR A 33 -3.34 -11.46 4.90
C TYR A 33 -4.51 -12.39 4.56
N GLY A 34 -4.27 -13.58 4.02
CA GLY A 34 -5.31 -14.46 3.45
C GLY A 34 -6.36 -14.92 4.46
N GLY A 35 -5.99 -15.13 5.71
CA GLY A 35 -6.95 -15.44 6.79
C GLY A 35 -7.87 -14.27 7.20
N ARG A 36 -7.61 -13.06 6.72
CA ARG A 36 -8.40 -11.84 7.00
C ARG A 36 -9.20 -11.37 5.79
N VAL A 37 -8.81 -11.80 4.59
CA VAL A 37 -9.44 -11.42 3.33
C VAL A 37 -10.33 -12.57 2.85
N THR A 38 -11.60 -12.48 3.21
CA THR A 38 -12.58 -13.55 2.96
C THR A 38 -13.26 -13.45 1.59
N ASP A 39 -13.39 -12.23 1.05
CA ASP A 39 -14.01 -12.00 -0.27
C ASP A 39 -13.01 -12.28 -1.41
N ASP A 40 -13.48 -12.94 -2.47
CA ASP A 40 -12.63 -13.35 -3.59
C ASP A 40 -12.14 -12.16 -4.43
N TYR A 41 -12.94 -11.09 -4.55
CA TYR A 41 -12.50 -9.87 -5.23
C TYR A 41 -11.48 -9.11 -4.42
N ASP A 42 -11.64 -9.04 -3.10
CA ASP A 42 -10.64 -8.44 -2.21
C ASP A 42 -9.32 -9.24 -2.24
N ARG A 43 -9.39 -10.57 -2.32
CA ARG A 43 -8.19 -11.42 -2.46
C ARG A 43 -7.48 -11.16 -3.79
N ARG A 44 -8.23 -11.10 -4.88
CA ARG A 44 -7.69 -10.78 -6.20
C ARG A 44 -7.04 -9.39 -6.21
N LEU A 45 -7.71 -8.39 -5.63
CA LEU A 45 -7.18 -7.04 -5.51
C LEU A 45 -5.87 -7.02 -4.72
N LEU A 46 -5.82 -7.72 -3.59
CA LEU A 46 -4.61 -7.84 -2.77
C LEU A 46 -3.44 -8.44 -3.57
N ILE A 47 -3.65 -9.54 -4.29
CA ILE A 47 -2.60 -10.17 -5.09
C ILE A 47 -2.11 -9.23 -6.19
N SER A 48 -3.02 -8.60 -6.93
CA SER A 48 -2.67 -7.62 -7.96
C SER A 48 -1.92 -6.41 -7.39
N LEU A 49 -2.25 -5.97 -6.18
CA LEU A 49 -1.50 -4.93 -5.49
C LEU A 49 -0.08 -5.39 -5.19
N LEU A 50 0.09 -6.59 -4.62
CA LEU A 50 1.41 -7.15 -4.28
C LEU A 50 2.31 -7.32 -5.51
N GLU A 51 1.75 -7.70 -6.66
CA GLU A 51 2.48 -7.83 -7.92
C GLU A 51 3.11 -6.50 -8.38
N ASN A 52 2.51 -5.35 -8.05
CA ASN A 52 3.08 -4.03 -8.35
C ASN A 52 4.27 -3.66 -7.46
N PHE A 53 4.40 -4.26 -6.27
CA PHE A 53 5.48 -3.99 -5.31
C PHE A 53 6.57 -5.07 -5.30
N TYR A 54 6.21 -6.33 -5.55
CA TYR A 54 7.12 -7.47 -5.61
C TYR A 54 7.37 -7.88 -7.06
N CYS A 55 8.03 -7.01 -7.82
CA CYS A 55 8.40 -7.28 -9.20
C CYS A 55 9.85 -6.93 -9.49
N GLN A 56 10.37 -7.50 -10.58
CA GLN A 56 11.75 -7.28 -11.03
C GLN A 56 12.02 -5.81 -11.36
N SER A 57 11.01 -5.08 -11.88
CA SER A 57 11.16 -3.67 -12.25
C SER A 57 11.52 -2.80 -11.05
N VAL A 58 10.96 -3.08 -9.86
CA VAL A 58 11.25 -2.32 -8.63
C VAL A 58 12.74 -2.38 -8.25
N ILE A 59 13.44 -3.47 -8.59
CA ILE A 59 14.86 -3.65 -8.27
C ILE A 59 15.81 -3.37 -9.44
N SER A 60 15.32 -3.33 -10.67
CA SER A 60 16.14 -3.15 -11.88
C SER A 60 15.99 -1.79 -12.53
N ASP A 61 14.87 -1.11 -12.31
CA ASP A 61 14.59 0.22 -12.86
C ASP A 61 14.67 1.27 -11.75
N ASP A 62 15.75 2.05 -11.77
CA ASP A 62 15.97 3.20 -10.88
C ASP A 62 14.88 4.28 -10.99
N CYS A 63 14.12 4.28 -12.09
CA CYS A 63 13.05 5.22 -12.37
C CYS A 63 11.66 4.64 -12.09
N TYR A 64 11.55 3.43 -11.55
CA TYR A 64 10.25 2.80 -11.28
C TYR A 64 9.39 3.65 -10.34
N LYS A 65 8.17 3.98 -10.78
CA LYS A 65 7.19 4.78 -10.04
C LYS A 65 5.97 3.94 -9.70
N PHE A 66 5.47 4.11 -8.48
CA PHE A 66 4.27 3.43 -7.99
C PHE A 66 2.97 4.15 -8.37
N SER A 67 3.04 5.41 -8.77
CA SER A 67 1.87 6.21 -9.19
C SER A 67 2.21 7.14 -10.35
N ALA A 68 1.16 7.74 -10.93
CA ALA A 68 1.26 8.63 -12.08
C ALA A 68 1.95 9.97 -11.75
N SER A 69 1.79 10.52 -10.54
CA SER A 69 2.51 11.73 -10.11
C SER A 69 4.03 11.56 -10.04
N GLY A 70 4.52 10.32 -9.92
CA GLY A 70 5.94 10.01 -9.84
C GLY A 70 6.62 10.37 -8.52
N ILE A 71 5.86 10.86 -7.52
CA ILE A 71 6.37 11.17 -6.18
C ILE A 71 6.52 9.92 -5.31
N TYR A 72 5.77 8.85 -5.63
CA TYR A 72 5.87 7.56 -4.96
C TYR A 72 6.83 6.66 -5.73
N PHE A 73 8.03 6.47 -5.20
CA PHE A 73 9.08 5.60 -5.76
C PHE A 73 9.94 5.00 -4.64
N VAL A 74 10.83 4.07 -5.01
CA VAL A 74 11.84 3.53 -4.10
C VAL A 74 13.06 4.46 -4.10
N PRO A 75 13.42 5.12 -2.98
CA PRO A 75 14.64 5.91 -2.92
C PRO A 75 15.86 5.01 -3.17
N ARG A 76 16.88 5.55 -3.84
CA ARG A 76 18.15 4.86 -4.03
C ARG A 76 18.73 4.43 -2.69
N ARG A 77 19.37 3.26 -2.67
CA ARG A 77 19.95 2.68 -1.46
C ARG A 77 20.92 3.66 -0.82
N ASN A 78 20.52 4.24 0.30
CA ASN A 78 21.28 5.22 1.05
C ASN A 78 21.16 4.94 2.56
N SER A 79 21.55 5.90 3.39
CA SER A 79 21.39 5.83 4.85
C SER A 79 19.92 5.72 5.27
N TYR A 80 19.71 5.21 6.48
CA TYR A 80 18.39 5.16 7.12
C TYR A 80 17.71 6.54 7.14
N GLU A 81 18.48 7.59 7.45
CA GLU A 81 18.03 8.98 7.49
C GLU A 81 17.50 9.45 6.13
N SER A 82 18.09 9.01 5.02
CA SER A 82 17.63 9.35 3.68
C SER A 82 16.23 8.82 3.39
N TYR A 83 15.89 7.61 3.88
CA TYR A 83 14.54 7.08 3.74
C TYR A 83 13.54 7.85 4.59
N LEU A 84 13.92 8.22 5.82
CA LEU A 84 13.07 9.03 6.69
C LEU A 84 12.80 10.40 6.08
N GLU A 85 13.82 11.04 5.51
CA GLU A 85 13.67 12.34 4.88
C GLU A 85 12.74 12.28 3.66
N TYR A 86 12.88 11.24 2.83
CA TYR A 86 11.94 11.00 1.73
C TYR A 86 10.50 10.80 2.23
N ILE A 87 10.28 9.97 3.25
CA ILE A 87 8.94 9.72 3.80
C ILE A 87 8.31 11.02 4.34
N LYS A 88 9.12 11.90 4.96
CA LYS A 88 8.65 13.21 5.45
C LYS A 88 8.27 14.19 4.35
N GLN A 89 8.82 14.03 3.14
CA GLN A 89 8.49 14.86 1.98
C GLN A 89 7.17 14.45 1.32
N LEU A 90 6.64 13.26 1.63
CA LEU A 90 5.37 12.81 1.08
C LEU A 90 4.20 13.63 1.64
N PRO A 91 3.13 13.82 0.86
CA PRO A 91 1.93 14.50 1.33
C PRO A 91 1.35 13.85 2.59
N LEU A 92 0.99 14.66 3.59
CA LEU A 92 0.33 14.17 4.81
C LEU A 92 -1.01 13.50 4.48
N ASN A 93 -1.75 14.08 3.53
CA ASN A 93 -2.95 13.50 2.95
C ASN A 93 -2.57 12.87 1.62
N ALA A 94 -2.58 11.53 1.58
CA ALA A 94 -2.28 10.81 0.35
C ALA A 94 -3.42 10.94 -0.66
N ASP A 95 -3.08 11.31 -1.90
CA ASP A 95 -4.02 11.34 -3.01
C ASP A 95 -4.51 9.92 -3.38
N PRO A 96 -5.70 9.78 -3.99
CA PRO A 96 -6.23 8.48 -4.39
C PRO A 96 -5.28 7.64 -5.24
N GLU A 97 -4.45 8.28 -6.06
CA GLU A 97 -3.48 7.58 -6.91
C GLU A 97 -2.42 6.79 -6.12
N ALA A 98 -2.13 7.18 -4.87
CA ALA A 98 -1.23 6.44 -3.98
C ALA A 98 -1.76 5.03 -3.67
N PHE A 99 -3.08 4.84 -3.81
CA PHE A 99 -3.78 3.58 -3.61
C PHE A 99 -4.23 2.93 -4.94
N GLY A 100 -3.79 3.48 -6.08
CA GLY A 100 -4.21 3.03 -7.42
C GLY A 100 -5.65 3.42 -7.77
N LEU A 101 -6.21 4.44 -7.11
CA LEU A 101 -7.59 4.91 -7.32
C LEU A 101 -7.62 6.18 -8.18
N HIS A 102 -8.76 6.41 -8.84
CA HIS A 102 -9.03 7.64 -9.58
C HIS A 102 -9.30 8.83 -8.64
N GLU A 103 -9.03 10.06 -9.08
CA GLU A 103 -9.28 11.30 -8.30
C GLU A 103 -10.71 11.41 -7.75
N ASN A 104 -11.70 10.89 -8.49
CA ASN A 104 -13.11 10.83 -8.10
C ASN A 104 -13.36 10.05 -6.79
N ALA A 105 -12.43 9.20 -6.37
CA ALA A 105 -12.52 8.53 -5.08
C ALA A 105 -12.46 9.55 -3.92
N ASN A 106 -11.71 10.65 -4.09
CA ASN A 106 -11.67 11.70 -3.07
C ASN A 106 -13.00 12.45 -2.98
N ILE A 107 -13.62 12.79 -4.12
CA ILE A 107 -14.95 13.40 -4.16
C ILE A 107 -15.98 12.50 -3.45
N THR A 108 -15.95 11.20 -3.74
CA THR A 108 -16.86 10.22 -3.13
C THR A 108 -16.65 10.13 -1.61
N LYS A 109 -15.40 10.17 -1.16
CA LYS A 109 -15.05 10.18 0.27
C LYS A 109 -15.59 11.44 0.94
N GLU A 110 -15.32 12.62 0.39
CA GLU A 110 -15.74 13.91 0.93
C GLU A 110 -17.28 14.05 1.00
N GLN A 111 -17.99 13.56 -0.02
CA GLN A 111 -19.45 13.48 -0.01
C GLN A 111 -19.97 12.58 1.12
N LYS A 112 -19.37 11.40 1.31
CA LYS A 112 -19.75 10.47 2.38
C LYS A 112 -19.45 11.04 3.77
N GLU A 113 -18.32 11.72 3.94
CA GLU A 113 -17.97 12.37 5.21
C GLU A 113 -18.93 13.52 5.53
N THR A 114 -19.29 14.32 4.53
CA THR A 114 -20.26 15.40 4.66
C THR A 114 -21.65 14.86 5.01
N GLN A 115 -22.10 13.79 4.35
CA GLN A 115 -23.37 13.14 4.67
C GLN A 115 -23.37 12.61 6.11
N ARG A 116 -22.30 11.94 6.53
CA ARG A 116 -22.15 11.45 7.92
C ARG A 116 -22.21 12.58 8.94
N LEU A 117 -21.64 13.74 8.61
CA LEU A 117 -21.72 14.92 9.47
C LEU A 117 -23.15 15.44 9.57
N PHE A 118 -23.89 15.53 8.46
CA PHE A 118 -25.30 15.91 8.48
C PHE A 118 -26.16 14.91 9.25
N ASP A 119 -25.98 13.61 9.02
CA ASP A 119 -26.68 12.56 9.76
C ASP A 119 -26.39 12.65 11.26
N GLY A 120 -25.14 12.95 11.62
CA GLY A 120 -24.71 13.22 12.99
C GLY A 120 -25.45 14.41 13.60
N ILE A 121 -25.51 15.54 12.89
CA ILE A 121 -26.25 16.73 13.35
C ILE A 121 -27.74 16.40 13.54
N LEU A 122 -28.37 15.76 12.56
CA LEU A 122 -29.78 15.36 12.64
C LEU A 122 -30.05 14.43 13.83
N SER A 123 -29.10 13.55 14.16
CA SER A 123 -29.23 12.65 15.30
C SER A 123 -29.18 13.35 16.67
N THR A 124 -28.56 14.54 16.74
CA THR A 124 -28.49 15.36 17.96
C THR A 124 -29.66 16.31 18.14
N LEU A 125 -30.46 16.51 17.09
CA LEU A 125 -31.66 17.35 17.18
C LEU A 125 -32.70 16.68 18.10
N PRO A 126 -33.41 17.47 18.93
CA PRO A 126 -34.50 16.94 19.74
C PRO A 126 -35.53 16.29 18.83
N ARG A 127 -35.86 15.03 19.14
CA ARG A 127 -36.97 14.33 18.50
C ARG A 127 -38.24 14.77 19.21
N GLU A 128 -39.14 15.44 18.49
CA GLU A 128 -40.53 15.61 18.94
C GLU A 128 -41.27 14.25 18.93
#